data_AF-A0A7W2EK04-F1
#
_entry.id   AF-A0A7W2EK04-F1
#
_cell.length_a   1.000
_cell.length_b   1.000
_cell.length_c   1.000
_cell.angle_alpha   90.00
_cell.angle_beta   90.00
_cell.angle_gamma   90.00
#
_symmetry.space_group_name_H-M   'P 1'
#
loop_
_entity.id
_entity.type
_entity.pdbx_description
1 polymer ?
#
loop_
_entity_poly.entity_id
_entity_poly.type
_entity_poly.pdbx_seq_one_letter_code
_entity_poly.pdbx_strand_id
1 'polypeptide(L)'
;MMLANELFIFKAEYLKGIGWIYLPAGTRLLCTLLFGRMGAIGLLLTGWVACYWYYFPGDALRATMGAIAGAIGPYLVYLVLHHKLGSRFTLAGIAPATLFACTVASSVASPLLHHIWFALHGDANLLRGFAVMFIGDLAGTLLVVFLAKGLLALLPAPAPAS
;
A
#
# COMPACT_ATOMS: atom_id res chain seq x y z
N MET A 1 22.74 -5.63 3.68
CA MET A 1 21.31 -5.69 4.03
C MET A 1 20.38 -5.56 2.82
N MET A 2 20.77 -4.92 1.70
CA MET A 2 20.00 -4.95 0.44
C MET A 2 19.89 -6.35 -0.20
N LEU A 3 20.91 -7.22 -0.10
CA LEU A 3 20.89 -8.56 -0.71
C LEU A 3 19.81 -9.50 -0.13
N ALA A 4 19.46 -9.39 1.14
CA ALA A 4 18.42 -10.24 1.73
C ALA A 4 17.02 -9.85 1.23
N ASN A 5 16.81 -8.54 1.02
CA ASN A 5 15.58 -7.99 0.44
C ASN A 5 15.46 -8.38 -1.04
N GLU A 6 16.55 -8.25 -1.80
CA GLU A 6 16.64 -8.70 -3.20
C GLU A 6 16.37 -10.21 -3.33
N LEU A 7 16.96 -11.06 -2.47
CA LEU A 7 16.72 -12.50 -2.53
C LEU A 7 15.28 -12.88 -2.16
N PHE A 8 14.67 -12.16 -1.22
CA PHE A 8 13.26 -12.36 -0.87
C PHE A 8 12.33 -11.92 -2.00
N ILE A 9 12.64 -10.80 -2.66
CA ILE A 9 11.88 -10.27 -3.79
C ILE A 9 12.06 -11.16 -5.03
N PHE A 10 13.28 -11.62 -5.33
CA PHE A 10 13.57 -12.55 -6.44
C PHE A 10 12.95 -13.94 -6.23
N LYS A 11 12.97 -14.48 -5.00
CA LYS A 11 12.24 -15.74 -4.72
C LYS A 11 10.73 -15.58 -4.80
N ALA A 12 10.20 -14.40 -4.49
CA ALA A 12 8.78 -14.09 -4.69
C ALA A 12 8.43 -13.95 -6.18
N GLU A 13 9.33 -13.39 -7.00
CA GLU A 13 9.17 -13.32 -8.48
C GLU A 13 9.23 -14.69 -9.17
N TYR A 14 9.82 -15.71 -8.53
CA TYR A 14 9.91 -17.07 -9.08
C TYR A 14 8.64 -17.93 -8.86
N LEU A 15 7.55 -17.35 -8.35
CA LEU A 15 6.19 -17.90 -8.43
C LEU A 15 5.46 -17.39 -9.69
N LYS A 16 6.21 -17.36 -10.82
CA LYS A 16 5.71 -17.11 -12.18
C LYS A 16 4.67 -18.17 -12.54
N GLY A 17 3.41 -17.82 -12.31
CA GLY A 17 2.23 -18.63 -12.60
C GLY A 17 0.99 -18.21 -11.79
N ILE A 18 1.18 -17.57 -10.63
CA ILE A 18 0.11 -17.16 -9.70
C ILE A 18 0.41 -15.77 -9.09
N GLY A 19 0.97 -14.85 -9.87
CA GLY A 19 1.33 -13.48 -9.44
C GLY A 19 0.13 -12.53 -9.30
N TRP A 20 -0.96 -12.96 -8.66
CA TRP A 20 -2.17 -12.16 -8.44
C TRP A 20 -2.12 -11.32 -7.16
N ILE A 21 -1.03 -11.36 -6.40
CA ILE A 21 -0.93 -10.77 -5.06
C ILE A 21 0.18 -9.73 -5.05
N TYR A 22 -0.18 -8.45 -5.05
CA TYR A 22 0.77 -7.35 -5.00
C TYR A 22 1.01 -6.89 -3.55
N LEU A 23 1.93 -7.59 -2.88
CA LEU A 23 2.32 -7.32 -1.49
C LEU A 23 2.69 -5.85 -1.20
N PRO A 24 3.38 -5.12 -2.10
CA PRO A 24 3.72 -3.72 -1.84
C PRO A 24 2.50 -2.80 -1.65
N ALA A 25 1.32 -3.11 -2.20
CA ALA A 25 0.11 -2.32 -1.87
C ALA A 25 -0.27 -2.48 -0.39
N GLY A 26 -0.20 -3.71 0.13
CA GLY A 26 -0.54 -4.00 1.51
C GLY A 26 0.42 -3.39 2.51
N THR A 27 1.73 -3.43 2.24
CA THR A 27 2.73 -2.84 3.13
C THR A 27 2.58 -1.33 3.21
N ARG A 28 2.26 -0.65 2.09
CA ARG A 28 1.99 0.78 2.05
C ARG A 28 0.83 1.18 2.97
N LEU A 29 -0.30 0.50 2.86
CA LEU A 29 -1.45 0.75 3.74
C LEU A 29 -1.10 0.40 5.19
N LEU A 30 -0.42 -0.71 5.44
CA LEU A 30 -0.03 -1.10 6.80
C LEU A 30 0.88 -0.05 7.45
N CYS A 31 1.88 0.47 6.72
CA CYS A 31 2.77 1.51 7.21
C CYS A 31 2.03 2.81 7.55
N THR A 32 1.06 3.24 6.73
CA THR A 32 0.26 4.44 7.05
C THR A 32 -0.69 4.19 8.21
N LEU A 33 -1.21 2.98 8.38
CA LEU A 33 -2.06 2.63 9.53
C LEU A 33 -1.27 2.52 10.84
N LEU A 34 -0.02 2.02 10.81
CA LEU A 34 0.81 1.86 12.02
C LEU A 34 1.49 3.17 12.43
N PHE A 35 2.08 3.90 11.47
CA PHE A 35 2.92 5.07 11.73
C PHE A 35 2.23 6.40 11.39
N GLY A 36 0.99 6.36 10.91
CA GLY A 36 0.21 7.53 10.56
C GLY A 36 0.90 8.44 9.55
N ARG A 37 0.94 9.75 9.86
CA ARG A 37 1.61 10.77 9.03
C ARG A 37 3.08 10.46 8.76
N MET A 38 3.81 9.91 9.74
CA MET A 38 5.23 9.57 9.56
C MET A 38 5.41 8.39 8.60
N GLY A 39 4.48 7.43 8.61
CA GLY A 39 4.44 6.34 7.65
C GLY A 39 4.22 6.84 6.21
N ALA A 40 3.35 7.83 6.03
CA ALA A 40 3.10 8.44 4.73
C ALA A 40 4.32 9.22 4.19
N ILE A 41 5.04 9.95 5.06
CA ILE A 41 6.28 10.64 4.67
C ILE A 41 7.35 9.63 4.27
N GLY A 42 7.56 8.57 5.07
CA GLY A 42 8.51 7.51 4.74
C GLY A 42 8.18 6.83 3.41
N LEU A 43 6.89 6.61 3.15
CA LEU A 43 6.42 6.05 1.89
C LEU A 43 6.69 7.00 0.71
N LEU A 44 6.44 8.30 0.85
CA LEU A 44 6.71 9.28 -0.20
C LEU A 44 8.20 9.36 -0.54
N LEU A 45 9.06 9.41 0.48
CA LEU A 45 10.52 9.46 0.29
C LEU A 45 11.04 8.20 -0.39
N THR A 46 10.60 7.02 0.08
CA THR A 46 10.98 5.74 -0.52
C THR A 46 10.45 5.62 -1.95
N GLY A 47 9.22 6.10 -2.18
CA GLY A 47 8.60 6.18 -3.49
C GLY A 47 9.40 7.05 -4.45
N TRP A 48 9.88 8.22 -4.01
CA TRP A 48 10.76 9.05 -4.84
C TRP A 48 12.06 8.35 -5.17
N VAL A 49 12.75 7.74 -4.20
CA VAL A 49 13.99 7.00 -4.48
C VAL A 49 13.74 5.90 -5.52
N ALA A 50 12.70 5.09 -5.33
CA ALA A 50 12.36 4.03 -6.27
C ALA A 50 11.98 4.58 -7.65
N CYS A 51 11.19 5.65 -7.71
CA CYS A 51 10.73 6.22 -8.97
C CYS A 51 11.87 6.91 -9.75
N TYR A 52 12.76 7.64 -9.08
CA TYR A 52 13.87 8.33 -9.73
C TYR A 52 15.00 7.39 -10.17
N TRP A 53 15.26 6.31 -9.43
CA TRP A 53 16.40 5.43 -9.70
C TRP A 53 16.03 4.14 -10.43
N TYR A 54 14.81 3.64 -10.25
CA TYR A 54 14.42 2.31 -10.74
C TYR A 54 13.33 2.37 -11.81
N TYR A 55 12.21 3.06 -11.55
CA TYR A 55 11.05 3.00 -12.44
C TYR A 55 11.11 4.01 -13.61
N PHE A 56 11.56 5.23 -13.37
CA PHE A 56 11.57 6.32 -14.37
C PHE A 56 12.90 7.09 -14.35
N PRO A 57 14.04 6.41 -14.59
CA PRO A 57 15.32 7.11 -14.65
C PRO A 57 15.29 8.16 -15.76
N GLY A 58 15.58 9.42 -15.40
CA GLY A 58 15.64 10.54 -16.34
C GLY A 58 14.33 11.31 -16.57
N ASP A 59 13.19 10.87 -16.02
CA ASP A 59 11.92 11.60 -16.09
C ASP A 59 11.44 11.98 -14.69
N ALA A 60 11.96 13.12 -14.21
CA ALA A 60 11.68 13.65 -12.88
C ALA A 60 10.19 13.93 -12.64
N LEU A 61 9.45 14.33 -13.67
CA LEU A 61 8.02 14.63 -13.56
C LEU A 61 7.22 13.35 -13.35
N ARG A 62 7.46 12.32 -14.17
CA ARG A 62 6.84 10.99 -14.00
C ARG A 62 7.21 10.37 -12.67
N ALA A 63 8.48 10.47 -12.27
CA ALA A 63 8.94 9.92 -11.01
C ALA A 63 8.26 10.58 -9.80
N THR A 64 8.10 11.91 -9.83
CA THR A 64 7.43 12.66 -8.77
C THR A 64 5.94 12.32 -8.69
N MET A 65 5.25 12.29 -9.85
CA MET A 65 3.83 11.97 -9.91
C MET A 65 3.54 10.53 -9.48
N GLY A 66 4.38 9.57 -9.90
CA GLY A 66 4.26 8.16 -9.49
C GLY A 66 4.42 7.96 -7.98
N ALA A 67 5.42 8.61 -7.38
CA ALA A 67 5.64 8.54 -5.93
C ALA A 67 4.48 9.15 -5.14
N ILE A 68 3.97 10.31 -5.57
CA ILE A 68 2.82 10.97 -4.95
C ILE A 68 1.56 10.10 -5.10
N ALA A 69 1.28 9.60 -6.30
CA ALA A 69 0.16 8.70 -6.58
C ALA A 69 0.21 7.43 -5.70
N GLY A 70 1.41 6.87 -5.52
CA GLY A 70 1.64 5.70 -4.70
C GLY A 70 1.43 5.92 -3.20
N ALA A 71 1.60 7.15 -2.70
CA ALA A 71 1.48 7.51 -1.30
C ALA A 71 0.10 8.09 -0.92
N ILE A 72 -0.55 8.82 -1.82
CA ILE A 72 -1.84 9.48 -1.56
C ILE A 72 -2.94 8.48 -1.21
N GLY A 73 -3.08 7.38 -1.95
CA GLY A 73 -4.11 6.36 -1.72
C GLY A 73 -4.16 5.86 -0.26
N PRO A 74 -3.08 5.24 0.25
CA PRO A 74 -3.04 4.74 1.63
C PRO A 74 -3.07 5.87 2.68
N TYR A 75 -2.59 7.07 2.35
CA TYR A 75 -2.66 8.22 3.25
C TYR A 75 -4.09 8.77 3.41
N LEU A 76 -4.87 8.85 2.34
CA LEU A 76 -6.28 9.26 2.40
C LEU A 76 -7.10 8.29 3.24
N VAL A 77 -6.86 6.98 3.09
CA VAL A 77 -7.50 5.96 3.92
C VAL A 77 -7.17 6.15 5.39
N TYR A 78 -5.90 6.41 5.72
CA TYR A 78 -5.50 6.78 7.09
C TYR A 78 -6.21 8.04 7.59
N LEU A 79 -6.30 9.10 6.77
CA LEU A 79 -6.93 10.36 7.16
C LEU A 79 -8.42 10.19 7.48
N VAL A 80 -9.15 9.44 6.66
CA VAL A 80 -10.58 9.13 6.90
C VAL A 80 -10.77 8.33 8.19
N LEU A 81 -9.91 7.34 8.44
CA LEU A 81 -9.93 6.56 9.67
C LEU A 81 -9.61 7.41 10.90
N HIS A 82 -8.56 8.23 10.81
CA HIS A 82 -8.16 9.12 11.90
C HIS A 82 -9.27 10.13 12.21
N HIS A 83 -9.95 10.67 11.19
CA HIS A 83 -11.08 11.57 11.39
C HIS A 83 -12.29 10.88 12.06
N LYS A 84 -12.58 9.62 11.70
CA LYS A 84 -13.70 8.86 12.28
C LYS A 84 -13.43 8.32 13.69
N LEU A 85 -12.20 7.92 13.98
CA LEU A 85 -11.82 7.21 15.22
C LEU A 85 -11.06 8.10 16.22
N GLY A 86 -10.56 9.25 15.78
CA GLY A 86 -9.85 10.22 16.61
C GLY A 86 -8.65 9.60 17.34
N SER A 87 -8.58 9.83 18.66
CA SER A 87 -7.54 9.34 19.56
C SER A 87 -7.60 7.84 19.86
N ARG A 88 -8.69 7.13 19.47
CA ARG A 88 -8.82 5.67 19.62
C ARG A 88 -8.26 4.89 18.43
N PHE A 89 -7.59 5.58 17.50
CA PHE A 89 -7.03 4.97 16.32
C PHE A 89 -5.87 4.02 16.68
N THR A 90 -6.17 2.73 16.75
CA THR A 90 -5.19 1.64 16.86
C THR A 90 -5.59 0.49 15.92
N LEU A 91 -4.63 -0.08 15.21
CA LEU A 91 -4.88 -1.18 14.27
C LEU A 91 -5.56 -2.39 14.94
N ALA A 92 -5.24 -2.64 16.22
CA ALA A 92 -5.87 -3.70 17.01
C ALA A 92 -7.37 -3.44 17.23
N GLY A 93 -7.73 -2.19 17.55
CA GLY A 93 -9.10 -1.78 17.89
C GLY A 93 -10.02 -1.51 16.70
N ILE A 94 -9.49 -1.43 15.47
CA ILE A 94 -10.31 -1.24 14.26
C ILE A 94 -11.15 -2.49 13.97
N ALA A 95 -12.45 -2.33 13.75
CA ALA A 95 -13.32 -3.44 13.37
C ALA A 95 -12.86 -4.08 12.03
N PRO A 96 -12.87 -5.42 11.90
CA PRO A 96 -12.47 -6.11 10.65
C PRO A 96 -13.19 -5.59 9.41
N ALA A 97 -14.48 -5.25 9.53
CA ALA A 97 -15.27 -4.68 8.42
C ALA A 97 -14.76 -3.31 7.96
N THR A 98 -14.36 -2.44 8.90
CA THR A 98 -13.76 -1.14 8.56
C THR A 98 -12.40 -1.32 7.90
N LEU A 99 -11.60 -2.28 8.39
CA LEU A 99 -10.30 -2.60 7.82
C LEU A 99 -10.41 -3.17 6.40
N PHE A 100 -11.42 -4.00 6.16
CA PHE A 100 -11.79 -4.48 4.82
C PHE A 100 -12.16 -3.32 3.89
N ALA A 101 -13.03 -2.40 4.33
CA ALA A 101 -13.39 -1.23 3.55
C ALA A 101 -12.17 -0.36 3.19
N CYS A 102 -11.23 -0.21 4.13
CA CYS A 102 -9.97 0.51 3.93
C CYS A 102 -9.07 -0.18 2.90
N THR A 103 -9.03 -1.50 2.94
CA THR A 103 -8.31 -2.33 1.97
C THR A 103 -8.88 -2.14 0.57
N VAL A 104 -10.21 -2.22 0.42
CA VAL A 104 -10.89 -1.99 -0.87
C VAL A 104 -10.61 -0.57 -1.37
N ALA A 105 -10.77 0.45 -0.51
CA ALA A 105 -10.55 1.84 -0.88
C ALA A 105 -9.10 2.09 -1.36
N SER A 106 -8.09 1.57 -0.65
CA SER A 106 -6.69 1.71 -1.05
C SER A 106 -6.40 0.98 -2.37
N SER A 107 -7.02 -0.19 -2.57
CA SER A 107 -6.83 -1.03 -3.75
C SER A 107 -7.53 -0.49 -4.99
N VAL A 108 -8.54 0.36 -4.83
CA VAL A 108 -9.16 1.12 -5.94
C VAL A 108 -8.39 2.41 -6.21
N ALA A 109 -7.97 3.13 -5.15
CA ALA A 109 -7.28 4.41 -5.29
C ALA A 109 -5.94 4.28 -6.04
N SER A 110 -5.17 3.23 -5.74
CA SER A 110 -3.86 2.98 -6.34
C SER A 110 -3.94 2.80 -7.88
N PRO A 111 -4.77 1.88 -8.43
CA PRO A 111 -4.97 1.75 -9.88
C PRO A 111 -5.62 2.95 -10.53
N LEU A 112 -6.56 3.63 -9.87
CA LEU A 112 -7.19 4.84 -10.40
C LEU A 112 -6.17 5.95 -10.64
N LEU A 113 -5.28 6.22 -9.68
CA LEU A 113 -4.27 7.26 -9.82
C LEU A 113 -3.26 6.94 -10.93
N HIS A 114 -2.88 5.66 -11.09
CA HIS A 114 -2.01 5.24 -12.19
C HIS A 114 -2.73 5.29 -13.54
N HIS A 115 -4.01 4.93 -13.60
CA HIS A 115 -4.78 4.95 -14.85
C HIS A 115 -5.21 6.35 -15.26
N ILE A 116 -5.38 7.31 -14.34
CA ILE A 116 -5.54 8.73 -14.69
C ILE A 116 -4.29 9.21 -15.46
N TRP A 117 -3.09 8.81 -15.02
CA TRP A 117 -1.86 9.13 -15.73
C TRP A 117 -1.78 8.45 -17.11
N PHE A 118 -2.11 7.17 -17.21
CA PHE A 118 -2.10 6.44 -18.48
C PHE A 118 -3.20 6.90 -19.46
N ALA A 119 -4.37 7.30 -18.96
CA ALA A 119 -5.45 7.89 -19.76
C ALA A 119 -4.99 9.18 -20.45
N LEU A 120 -4.24 10.02 -19.72
CA LEU A 120 -3.66 11.25 -20.25
C LEU A 120 -2.55 11.00 -21.29
N HIS A 121 -2.02 9.77 -21.38
CA HIS A 121 -0.94 9.39 -22.29
C HIS A 121 -1.38 8.43 -23.42
N GLY A 122 -2.69 8.17 -23.56
CA GLY A 122 -3.25 7.54 -24.77
C GLY A 122 -3.11 6.01 -24.88
N ASP A 123 -3.04 5.29 -23.77
CA ASP A 123 -2.92 3.82 -23.80
C ASP A 123 -4.26 3.14 -24.15
N ALA A 124 -4.23 2.03 -24.91
CA ALA A 124 -5.43 1.40 -25.47
C ALA A 124 -6.07 0.32 -24.57
N ASN A 125 -5.36 -0.13 -23.52
CA ASN A 125 -5.77 -1.27 -22.68
C ASN A 125 -6.05 -0.91 -21.21
N LEU A 126 -6.59 0.29 -20.95
CA LEU A 126 -6.83 0.79 -19.59
C LEU A 126 -7.73 -0.13 -18.75
N LEU A 127 -8.81 -0.67 -19.29
CA LEU A 127 -9.77 -1.43 -18.47
C LEU A 127 -9.17 -2.75 -17.96
N ARG A 128 -8.37 -3.42 -18.82
CA ARG A 128 -7.72 -4.69 -18.47
C ARG A 128 -6.56 -4.48 -17.51
N GLY A 129 -5.75 -3.45 -17.73
CA GLY A 129 -4.66 -3.06 -16.83
C GLY A 129 -5.20 -2.70 -15.44
N PHE A 130 -6.30 -1.95 -15.39
CA PHE A 130 -6.97 -1.58 -14.15
C PHE A 130 -7.43 -2.81 -13.38
N ALA A 131 -8.12 -3.75 -14.03
CA ALA A 131 -8.66 -4.94 -13.36
C ALA A 131 -7.55 -5.81 -12.76
N VAL A 132 -6.46 -6.04 -13.50
CA VAL A 132 -5.33 -6.84 -13.02
C VAL A 132 -4.64 -6.16 -11.83
N MET A 133 -4.41 -4.84 -11.92
CA MET A 133 -3.78 -4.07 -10.85
C MET A 133 -4.68 -3.99 -9.61
N PHE A 134 -5.99 -3.80 -9.79
CA PHE A 134 -6.97 -3.80 -8.72
C PHE A 134 -7.01 -5.13 -7.96
N ILE A 135 -7.07 -6.25 -8.68
CA ILE A 135 -7.09 -7.58 -8.05
C ILE A 135 -5.76 -7.85 -7.34
N GLY A 136 -4.64 -7.47 -7.97
CA GLY A 136 -3.30 -7.47 -7.39
C GLY A 136 -3.23 -6.76 -6.05
N ASP A 137 -3.62 -5.49 -6.06
CA ASP A 137 -3.59 -4.61 -4.90
C ASP A 137 -4.54 -5.10 -3.81
N LEU A 138 -5.74 -5.57 -4.18
CA LEU A 138 -6.74 -6.07 -3.24
C LEU A 138 -6.25 -7.32 -2.51
N ALA A 139 -5.79 -8.32 -3.25
CA ALA A 139 -5.31 -9.57 -2.65
C ALA A 139 -4.07 -9.32 -1.78
N GLY A 140 -3.11 -8.51 -2.25
CA GLY A 140 -1.91 -8.15 -1.49
C GLY A 140 -2.23 -7.37 -0.22
N THR A 141 -3.16 -6.42 -0.31
CA THR A 141 -3.55 -5.60 0.84
C THR A 141 -4.32 -6.39 1.88
N LEU A 142 -5.27 -7.25 1.45
CA LEU A 142 -6.01 -8.12 2.38
C LEU A 142 -5.04 -9.03 3.13
N LEU A 143 -4.13 -9.68 2.42
CA LEU A 143 -3.17 -10.59 3.03
C LEU A 143 -2.33 -9.88 4.09
N VAL A 144 -1.66 -8.79 3.74
CA VAL A 144 -0.74 -8.08 4.65
C VAL A 144 -1.47 -7.51 5.87
N VAL A 145 -2.60 -6.85 5.65
CA VAL A 145 -3.31 -6.12 6.70
C VAL A 145 -4.02 -7.07 7.68
N PHE A 146 -4.63 -8.14 7.19
CA PHE A 146 -5.26 -9.14 8.06
C PHE A 146 -4.23 -10.01 8.78
N LEU A 147 -3.11 -10.34 8.16
CA LEU A 147 -2.00 -10.99 8.86
C LEU A 147 -1.47 -10.11 10.00
N ALA A 148 -1.26 -8.81 9.76
CA ALA A 148 -0.84 -7.88 10.80
C ALA A 148 -1.89 -7.78 11.93
N LYS A 149 -3.18 -7.70 11.59
CA LYS A 149 -4.25 -7.69 12.60
C LYS A 149 -4.28 -8.98 13.42
N GLY A 150 -4.15 -10.13 12.77
CA GLY A 150 -4.10 -11.44 13.42
C GLY A 150 -2.90 -11.54 14.37
N LEU A 151 -1.72 -11.10 13.93
CA LEU A 151 -0.51 -11.08 14.76
C LEU A 151 -0.68 -10.17 15.98
N LEU A 152 -1.27 -8.99 15.81
CA LEU A 152 -1.59 -8.08 16.93
C LEU A 152 -2.61 -8.69 17.90
N ALA A 153 -3.57 -9.49 17.44
CA ALA A 153 -4.52 -10.17 18.30
C ALA A 153 -3.90 -11.32 19.11
N LEU A 154 -2.76 -11.86 18.65
CA LEU A 154 -1.99 -12.88 19.36
C LEU A 154 -1.02 -12.29 20.39
N LEU A 155 -0.69 -10.99 20.28
CA LEU A 155 0.16 -10.34 21.27
C LEU A 155 -0.62 -10.09 22.57
N PRO A 156 -0.06 -10.44 23.74
CA PRO A 156 -0.68 -10.13 25.02
C PRO A 156 -0.85 -8.62 25.16
N ALA A 157 -2.02 -8.18 25.66
CA ALA A 157 -2.27 -6.77 25.91
C ALA A 157 -1.21 -6.24 26.89
N PRO A 158 -0.64 -5.03 26.66
CA PRO A 158 0.32 -4.46 27.58
C PRO A 158 -0.29 -4.38 28.97
N ALA A 159 0.41 -4.94 29.97
CA ALA A 159 -0.02 -4.89 31.36
C ALA A 159 -0.25 -3.42 31.77
N PRO A 160 -1.35 -3.10 32.46
CA PRO A 160 -1.58 -1.74 32.94
C PRO A 160 -0.41 -1.35 33.84
N ALA A 161 0.24 -0.23 33.50
CA ALA A 161 1.24 0.38 34.37
C ALA A 161 0.54 0.80 35.67
N SER A 162 0.88 0.11 36.77
CA SER A 162 0.45 0.42 38.14
C SER A 162 1.07 1.71 38.64
#